data_AF-A0A075B293-F1
#
_entry.id   AF-A0A075B293-F1
#
_cell.length_a   1.000
_cell.length_b   1.000
_cell.length_c   1.000
_cell.angle_alpha   90.00
_cell.angle_beta   90.00
_cell.angle_gamma   90.00
#
_symmetry.space_group_name_H-M   'P 1'
#
loop_
_entity.id
_entity.type
_entity.pdbx_description
1 polymer ?
#
loop_
_entity_poly.entity_id
_entity_poly.type
_entity_poly.pdbx_seq_one_letter_code
_entity_poly.pdbx_strand_id
1 'polypeptide(L)'
;MYGWVSRKVLQFSQGHHLIDKESFLVFSMALAFHIIGVVKLLGCNELMAVFVAGVTFAWDDWFVEETEGSNLQEVVDFIFNMSFFVFLGTVLPWAKYAEIISRLIMLSCCILLFRRLPFVMLISKYMHDLKTVKEAIFLGWFGPIGVGAILYSTLAVIMLQDEKYYNIASFIVLSSVIIHGATVPLFHLTIAIGPIGVGAILYSTLAVIMLQDEKYYNIASFIVLSSVIIHGATVPLFHLTLIRSRTRSEGTLWPNPFVGRFDRYMSVSVSSEVDIDEDNEILV
;
A
#
# COMPACT_ATOMS: atom_id res chain seq x y z
N MET A 1 18.11 -1.78 -18.19
CA MET A 1 19.03 -0.73 -18.70
C MET A 1 18.35 0.64 -18.76
N TYR A 2 17.19 0.79 -19.42
CA TYR A 2 16.51 2.09 -19.58
C TYR A 2 16.30 2.87 -18.27
N GLY A 3 15.68 2.25 -17.24
CA GLY A 3 15.44 2.92 -15.95
C GLY A 3 16.72 3.36 -15.22
N TRP A 4 17.78 2.55 -15.25
CA TRP A 4 19.07 2.90 -14.63
C TRP A 4 19.72 4.11 -15.32
N VAL A 5 19.71 4.15 -16.64
CA VAL A 5 20.23 5.28 -17.42
C VAL A 5 19.43 6.54 -17.10
N SER A 6 18.10 6.46 -17.12
CA SER A 6 17.23 7.59 -16.80
C SER A 6 17.45 8.12 -15.39
N ARG A 7 17.69 7.25 -14.40
CA ARG A 7 18.12 7.68 -13.07
C ARG A 7 19.42 8.46 -13.12
N LYS A 8 20.46 7.94 -13.79
CA LYS A 8 21.77 8.59 -13.83
C LYS A 8 21.71 9.95 -14.51
N VAL A 9 20.90 10.07 -15.56
CA VAL A 9 20.60 11.36 -16.21
C VAL A 9 19.89 12.30 -15.24
N LEU A 10 18.91 11.82 -14.47
CA LEU A 10 18.21 12.65 -13.49
C LEU A 10 19.13 13.13 -12.36
N GLN A 11 19.96 12.24 -11.81
CA GLN A 11 20.98 12.55 -10.80
C GLN A 11 21.98 13.59 -11.30
N PHE A 12 22.44 13.44 -12.54
CA PHE A 12 23.32 14.42 -13.18
C PHE A 12 22.65 15.79 -13.30
N SER A 13 21.43 15.84 -13.83
CA SER A 13 20.69 17.10 -14.00
C SER A 13 20.42 17.80 -12.67
N GLN A 14 20.09 17.06 -11.61
CA GLN A 14 19.87 17.61 -10.28
C GLN A 14 21.19 18.12 -9.66
N GLY A 15 22.29 17.38 -9.80
CA GLY A 15 23.61 17.81 -9.33
C GLY A 15 24.13 19.09 -10.01
N HIS A 16 23.60 19.41 -11.20
CA HIS A 16 23.87 20.66 -11.92
C HIS A 16 22.79 21.74 -11.73
N HIS A 17 21.86 21.56 -10.79
CA HIS A 17 20.74 22.48 -10.54
C HIS A 17 19.90 22.82 -11.79
N LEU A 18 19.76 21.86 -12.71
CA LEU A 18 18.95 22.04 -13.93
C LEU A 18 17.47 21.73 -13.71
N ILE A 19 17.12 21.08 -12.61
CA ILE A 19 15.76 20.61 -12.29
C ILE A 19 15.44 20.81 -10.81
N ASP A 20 14.20 21.16 -10.54
CA ASP A 20 13.63 21.25 -9.19
C ASP A 20 13.00 19.91 -8.76
N LYS A 21 12.76 19.75 -7.47
CA LYS A 21 12.12 18.54 -6.90
C LYS A 21 10.75 18.22 -7.53
N GLU A 22 9.97 19.24 -7.86
CA GLU A 22 8.66 19.06 -8.52
C GLU A 22 8.79 18.45 -9.93
N SER A 23 9.91 18.71 -10.61
CA SER A 23 10.19 18.20 -11.94
C SER A 23 10.45 16.68 -11.96
N PHE A 24 10.74 16.07 -10.81
CA PHE A 24 11.00 14.62 -10.71
C PHE A 24 9.76 13.80 -11.09
N LEU A 25 8.57 14.23 -10.65
CA LEU A 25 7.31 13.58 -10.98
C LEU A 25 7.00 13.69 -12.48
N VAL A 26 7.19 14.88 -13.05
CA VAL A 26 6.97 15.12 -14.48
C VAL A 26 7.95 14.27 -15.31
N PHE A 27 9.20 14.19 -14.89
CA PHE A 27 10.21 13.35 -15.53
C PHE A 27 9.84 11.86 -15.48
N SER A 28 9.40 11.35 -14.33
CA SER A 28 9.03 9.93 -14.20
C SER A 28 7.80 9.57 -15.04
N MET A 29 6.81 10.47 -15.14
CA MET A 29 5.66 10.32 -16.03
C MET A 29 6.07 10.37 -17.51
N ALA A 30 6.89 11.35 -17.90
CA ALA A 30 7.37 11.46 -19.28
C ALA A 30 8.18 10.21 -19.67
N LEU A 31 9.02 9.71 -18.76
CA LEU A 31 9.75 8.47 -18.96
C LEU A 31 8.82 7.27 -19.13
N ALA A 32 7.77 7.16 -18.32
CA ALA A 32 6.78 6.09 -18.44
C ALA A 32 6.09 6.12 -19.80
N PHE A 33 5.61 7.28 -20.26
CA PHE A 33 4.97 7.41 -21.57
C PHE A 33 5.94 7.14 -22.72
N HIS A 34 7.18 7.61 -22.62
CA HIS A 34 8.22 7.34 -23.61
C HIS A 34 8.50 5.84 -23.75
N ILE A 35 8.66 5.13 -22.63
CA ILE A 35 8.88 3.68 -22.63
C ILE A 35 7.68 2.95 -23.20
N ILE A 36 6.46 3.30 -22.79
CA ILE A 36 5.24 2.69 -23.32
C ILE A 36 5.19 2.88 -24.85
N GLY A 37 5.43 4.10 -25.34
CA GLY A 37 5.41 4.41 -26.77
C GLY A 37 6.45 3.61 -27.56
N VAL A 38 7.72 3.63 -27.14
CA VAL A 38 8.81 2.91 -27.81
C VAL A 38 8.57 1.40 -27.79
N VAL A 39 8.20 0.84 -26.64
CA VAL A 39 7.99 -0.61 -26.50
C VAL A 39 6.78 -1.08 -27.31
N LYS A 40 5.73 -0.24 -27.42
CA LYS A 40 4.57 -0.53 -28.25
C LYS A 40 4.92 -0.58 -29.73
N LEU A 41 5.77 0.34 -30.21
CA LEU A 41 6.26 0.32 -31.59
C LEU A 41 7.10 -0.94 -31.89
N LEU A 42 7.80 -1.46 -30.89
CA LEU A 42 8.56 -2.71 -30.97
C LEU A 42 7.68 -3.97 -30.86
N GLY A 43 6.37 -3.84 -30.64
CA GLY A 43 5.45 -4.97 -30.49
C GLY A 43 5.66 -5.79 -29.21
N CYS A 44 6.33 -5.24 -28.21
CA CYS A 44 6.63 -5.90 -26.94
C CYS A 44 5.63 -5.50 -25.83
N ASN A 45 5.64 -6.20 -24.70
CA ASN A 45 4.74 -5.89 -23.57
C ASN A 45 5.15 -4.59 -22.85
N GLU A 46 4.37 -3.54 -23.09
CA GLU A 46 4.59 -2.19 -22.56
C GLU A 46 4.49 -2.11 -21.03
N LEU A 47 3.55 -2.84 -20.42
CA LEU A 47 3.29 -2.78 -18.98
C LEU A 47 4.43 -3.41 -18.18
N MET A 48 4.94 -4.55 -18.64
CA MET A 48 6.08 -5.19 -18.00
C MET A 48 7.34 -4.36 -18.17
N ALA A 49 7.56 -3.78 -19.36
CA ALA A 49 8.72 -2.95 -19.62
C ALA A 49 8.75 -1.68 -18.75
N VAL A 50 7.62 -0.97 -18.66
CA VAL A 50 7.54 0.24 -17.82
C VAL A 50 7.66 -0.08 -16.33
N PHE A 51 7.10 -1.21 -15.88
CA PHE A 51 7.26 -1.67 -14.50
C PHE A 51 8.72 -1.95 -14.15
N VAL A 52 9.42 -2.76 -14.95
CA VAL A 52 10.83 -3.10 -14.72
C VAL A 52 11.70 -1.84 -14.79
N ALA A 53 11.41 -0.93 -15.72
CA ALA A 53 12.12 0.34 -15.80
C ALA A 53 11.88 1.21 -14.57
N GLY A 54 10.65 1.31 -14.06
CA GLY A 54 10.31 2.03 -12.83
C GLY A 54 11.02 1.46 -11.60
N VAL A 55 11.01 0.13 -11.42
CA VAL A 55 11.74 -0.55 -10.34
C VAL A 55 13.25 -0.28 -10.43
N THR A 56 13.83 -0.36 -11.63
CA THR A 56 15.25 -0.08 -11.83
C THR A 56 15.58 1.41 -11.62
N PHE A 57 14.65 2.30 -11.99
CA PHE A 57 14.78 3.74 -11.85
C PHE A 57 14.76 4.18 -10.38
N ALA A 58 13.95 3.54 -9.54
CA ALA A 58 13.84 3.82 -8.11
C ALA A 58 14.59 2.79 -7.23
N TRP A 59 15.61 2.14 -7.77
CA TRP A 59 16.27 0.99 -7.12
C TRP A 59 17.08 1.33 -5.85
N ASP A 60 17.73 2.48 -5.83
CA ASP A 60 18.36 3.08 -4.65
C ASP A 60 17.40 4.09 -3.99
N ASP A 61 17.52 4.28 -2.68
CA ASP A 61 16.57 5.11 -1.94
C ASP A 61 16.68 6.61 -2.27
N TRP A 62 17.68 7.04 -3.07
CA TRP A 62 17.90 8.44 -3.45
C TRP A 62 16.68 9.11 -4.08
N PHE A 63 15.93 8.41 -4.95
CA PHE A 63 14.74 9.01 -5.58
C PHE A 63 13.65 9.28 -4.55
N VAL A 64 13.51 8.39 -3.56
CA VAL A 64 12.55 8.53 -2.47
C VAL A 64 12.96 9.68 -1.55
N GLU A 65 14.25 9.76 -1.18
CA GLU A 65 14.80 10.85 -0.36
C GLU A 65 14.64 12.22 -1.02
N GLU A 66 14.91 12.34 -2.32
CA GLU A 66 14.79 13.63 -3.01
C GLU A 66 13.34 14.08 -3.16
N THR A 67 12.41 13.13 -3.31
CA THR A 67 10.97 13.40 -3.40
C THR A 67 10.29 13.50 -2.03
N GLU A 68 11.01 13.23 -0.94
CA GLU A 68 10.51 13.37 0.42
C GLU A 68 10.08 14.84 0.68
N GLY A 69 8.82 15.01 1.09
CA GLY A 69 8.20 16.32 1.30
C GLY A 69 7.52 16.94 0.06
N SER A 70 7.60 16.29 -1.11
CA SER A 70 6.79 16.69 -2.27
C SER A 70 5.40 16.05 -2.22
N ASN A 71 4.39 16.86 -1.92
CA ASN A 71 3.00 16.40 -1.90
C ASN A 71 2.41 16.20 -3.32
N LEU A 72 3.13 16.57 -4.38
CA LEU A 72 2.61 16.51 -5.74
C LEU A 72 2.30 15.06 -6.17
N GLN A 73 3.17 14.11 -5.81
CA GLN A 73 2.94 12.71 -6.14
C GLN A 73 1.67 12.19 -5.44
N GLU A 74 1.49 12.52 -4.17
CA GLU A 74 0.30 12.13 -3.40
C GLU A 74 -0.99 12.71 -3.98
N VAL A 75 -0.98 14.00 -4.34
CA VAL A 75 -2.16 14.67 -4.93
C VAL A 75 -2.49 14.06 -6.28
N VAL A 76 -1.48 13.81 -7.11
CA VAL A 76 -1.68 13.22 -8.43
C VAL A 76 -2.19 11.78 -8.32
N ASP A 77 -1.61 10.97 -7.44
CA ASP A 77 -2.06 9.61 -7.13
C ASP A 77 -3.51 9.62 -6.64
N PHE A 78 -3.88 10.56 -5.76
CA PHE A 78 -5.25 10.71 -5.28
C PHE A 78 -6.22 11.02 -6.42
N ILE A 79 -5.90 12.00 -7.27
CA ILE A 79 -6.75 12.40 -8.40
C ILE A 79 -6.91 11.24 -9.39
N PHE A 80 -5.82 10.56 -9.77
CA PHE A 80 -5.90 9.44 -10.72
C PHE A 80 -6.67 8.25 -10.14
N ASN A 81 -6.43 7.89 -8.88
CA ASN A 81 -7.14 6.78 -8.25
C ASN A 81 -8.63 7.09 -8.09
N MET A 82 -8.98 8.29 -7.63
CA MET A 82 -10.38 8.72 -7.51
C MET A 82 -11.06 8.71 -8.89
N SER A 83 -10.44 9.33 -9.90
CA SER A 83 -10.97 9.39 -11.26
C SER A 83 -11.16 7.98 -11.83
N PHE A 84 -10.18 7.11 -11.63
CA PHE A 84 -10.24 5.72 -12.07
C PHE A 84 -11.38 4.96 -11.40
N PHE A 85 -11.54 5.05 -10.07
CA PHE A 85 -12.59 4.30 -9.37
C PHE A 85 -13.99 4.83 -9.66
N VAL A 86 -14.15 6.14 -9.83
CA VAL A 86 -15.41 6.73 -10.31
C VAL A 86 -15.73 6.19 -11.70
N PHE A 87 -14.77 6.25 -12.63
CA PHE A 87 -14.94 5.69 -13.97
C PHE A 87 -15.24 4.20 -13.95
N LEU A 88 -14.47 3.40 -13.20
CA LEU A 88 -14.68 1.97 -13.07
C LEU A 88 -16.10 1.68 -12.58
N GLY A 89 -16.56 2.40 -11.55
CA GLY A 89 -17.91 2.25 -10.99
C GLY A 89 -19.04 2.47 -12.00
N THR A 90 -18.86 3.38 -12.96
CA THR A 90 -19.87 3.66 -14.00
C THR A 90 -19.91 2.61 -15.11
N VAL A 91 -18.79 1.94 -15.39
CA VAL A 91 -18.70 0.92 -16.45
C VAL A 91 -18.95 -0.51 -15.97
N LEU A 92 -19.28 -0.71 -14.69
CA LEU A 92 -19.60 -2.03 -14.16
C LEU A 92 -20.97 -2.54 -14.67
N PRO A 93 -21.04 -3.76 -15.23
CA PRO A 93 -22.26 -4.33 -15.79
C PRO A 93 -23.15 -4.96 -14.69
N TRP A 94 -23.72 -4.11 -13.83
CA TRP A 94 -24.54 -4.51 -12.67
C TRP A 94 -25.65 -5.52 -13.01
N ALA A 95 -26.34 -5.33 -14.14
CA ALA A 95 -27.39 -6.22 -14.60
C ALA A 95 -26.87 -7.65 -14.86
N LYS A 96 -25.68 -7.78 -15.48
CA LYS A 96 -25.06 -9.07 -15.77
C LYS A 96 -24.56 -9.76 -14.50
N TYR A 97 -24.14 -9.00 -13.50
CA TYR A 97 -23.76 -9.57 -12.21
C TYR A 97 -24.93 -10.20 -11.49
N ALA A 98 -26.10 -9.57 -11.50
CA ALA A 98 -27.28 -10.07 -10.80
C ALA A 98 -27.65 -11.51 -11.22
N GLU A 99 -27.48 -11.86 -12.50
CA GLU A 99 -27.76 -13.20 -13.05
C GLU A 99 -26.84 -14.31 -12.49
N ILE A 100 -25.62 -13.95 -12.08
CA ILE A 100 -24.57 -14.91 -11.70
C ILE A 100 -23.89 -14.57 -10.37
N ILE A 101 -24.51 -13.73 -9.54
CA ILE A 101 -23.89 -13.10 -8.37
C ILE A 101 -23.35 -14.12 -7.35
N SER A 102 -24.07 -15.21 -7.11
CA SER A 102 -23.65 -16.26 -6.18
C SER A 102 -22.35 -16.94 -6.61
N ARG A 103 -22.24 -17.25 -7.91
CA ARG A 103 -21.04 -17.82 -8.53
C ARG A 103 -19.88 -16.83 -8.50
N LEU A 104 -20.15 -15.56 -8.77
CA LEU A 104 -19.15 -14.49 -8.73
C LEU A 104 -18.61 -14.26 -7.31
N ILE A 105 -19.47 -14.24 -6.29
CA ILE A 105 -19.05 -14.12 -4.88
C ILE A 105 -18.18 -15.31 -4.49
N MET A 106 -18.64 -16.53 -4.77
CA MET A 106 -17.89 -17.75 -4.46
C MET A 106 -16.52 -17.73 -5.16
N LEU A 107 -16.49 -17.41 -6.46
CA LEU A 107 -15.26 -17.32 -7.23
C LEU A 107 -14.32 -16.24 -6.69
N SER A 108 -14.83 -15.04 -6.38
CA SER A 108 -14.05 -13.97 -5.77
C SER A 108 -13.45 -14.42 -4.44
N CYS A 109 -14.24 -15.00 -3.53
CA CYS A 109 -13.73 -15.53 -2.26
C CYS A 109 -12.62 -16.57 -2.49
N CYS A 110 -12.84 -17.52 -3.41
CA CYS A 110 -11.83 -18.51 -3.75
C CYS A 110 -10.54 -17.85 -4.29
N ILE A 111 -10.65 -16.91 -5.22
CA ILE A 111 -9.47 -16.25 -5.81
C ILE A 111 -8.73 -15.43 -4.75
N LEU A 112 -9.43 -14.67 -3.90
CA LEU A 112 -8.78 -13.85 -2.90
C LEU A 112 -8.05 -14.70 -1.84
N LEU A 113 -8.62 -15.85 -1.47
CA LEU A 113 -8.01 -16.78 -0.51
C LEU A 113 -6.90 -17.63 -1.11
N PHE A 114 -7.05 -18.14 -2.34
CA PHE A 114 -6.15 -19.16 -2.89
C PHE A 114 -5.11 -18.64 -3.88
N ARG A 115 -5.29 -17.45 -4.47
CA ARG A 115 -4.38 -16.96 -5.53
C ARG A 115 -2.98 -16.66 -5.02
N ARG A 116 -2.85 -16.17 -3.78
CA ARG A 116 -1.55 -15.71 -3.24
C ARG A 116 -1.19 -16.34 -1.91
N LEU A 117 -2.13 -16.41 -0.97
CA LEU A 117 -1.87 -16.87 0.39
C LEU A 117 -1.22 -18.27 0.46
N PRO A 118 -1.69 -19.30 -0.28
CA PRO A 118 -1.06 -20.62 -0.24
C PRO A 118 0.38 -20.57 -0.75
N PHE A 119 0.64 -19.88 -1.85
CA PHE A 119 1.98 -19.77 -2.43
C PHE A 119 2.95 -19.02 -1.53
N VAL A 120 2.52 -17.90 -0.94
CA VAL A 120 3.34 -17.15 0.02
C VAL A 120 3.61 -17.98 1.26
N MET A 121 2.62 -18.72 1.77
CA MET A 121 2.82 -19.58 2.93
C MET A 121 3.82 -20.71 2.65
N LEU A 122 3.77 -21.32 1.46
CA LEU A 122 4.72 -22.35 1.04
C LEU A 122 6.15 -21.80 0.87
N ILE A 123 6.27 -20.61 0.28
CA ILE A 123 7.57 -19.98 -0.02
C ILE A 123 8.15 -19.27 1.21
N SER A 124 7.32 -18.88 2.19
CA SER A 124 7.76 -18.12 3.36
C SER A 124 8.90 -18.78 4.13
N LYS A 125 8.97 -20.11 4.13
CA LYS A 125 10.08 -20.87 4.74
C LYS A 125 11.46 -20.59 4.10
N TYR A 126 11.48 -20.17 2.84
CA TYR A 126 12.69 -19.84 2.10
C TYR A 126 13.03 -18.34 2.12
N MET A 127 12.12 -17.50 2.62
CA MET A 127 12.33 -16.05 2.68
C MET A 127 12.88 -15.66 4.05
N HIS A 128 14.16 -15.30 4.12
CA HIS A 128 14.80 -14.91 5.39
C HIS A 128 14.21 -13.63 6.02
N ASP A 129 13.55 -12.80 5.22
CA ASP A 129 12.90 -11.56 5.68
C ASP A 129 11.56 -11.81 6.41
N LEU A 130 10.94 -12.99 6.20
CA LEU A 130 9.68 -13.37 6.86
C LEU A 130 9.98 -14.25 8.08
N LYS A 131 9.99 -13.64 9.25
CA LYS A 131 10.38 -14.32 10.50
C LYS A 131 9.21 -15.03 11.15
N THR A 132 7.99 -14.57 10.89
CA THR A 132 6.78 -15.13 11.53
C THR A 132 5.70 -15.56 10.52
N VAL A 133 4.94 -16.58 10.90
CA VAL A 133 3.76 -17.02 10.14
C VAL A 133 2.73 -15.88 10.00
N LYS A 134 2.65 -14.98 10.99
CA LYS A 134 1.77 -13.81 10.94
C LYS A 134 2.20 -12.83 9.84
N GLU A 135 3.49 -12.57 9.70
CA GLU A 135 4.04 -11.77 8.58
C GLU A 135 3.76 -12.42 7.23
N ALA A 136 3.90 -13.74 7.12
CA ALA A 136 3.61 -14.46 5.88
C ALA A 136 2.13 -14.42 5.50
N ILE A 137 1.23 -14.60 6.47
CA ILE A 137 -0.23 -14.45 6.27
C ILE A 137 -0.56 -13.01 5.87
N PHE A 138 0.03 -12.02 6.55
CA PHE A 138 -0.15 -10.61 6.24
C PHE A 138 0.31 -10.30 4.81
N LEU A 139 1.53 -10.70 4.44
CA LEU A 139 2.06 -10.51 3.10
C LEU A 139 1.20 -11.23 2.04
N GLY A 140 0.75 -12.46 2.33
CA GLY A 140 -0.11 -13.23 1.43
C GLY A 140 -1.47 -12.57 1.20
N TRP A 141 -2.05 -11.98 2.25
CA TRP A 141 -3.32 -11.27 2.21
C TRP A 141 -3.20 -9.91 1.50
N PHE A 142 -2.17 -9.12 1.78
CA PHE A 142 -2.00 -7.78 1.21
C PHE A 142 -1.46 -7.79 -0.22
N GLY A 143 -2.33 -8.16 -1.17
CA GLY A 143 -2.06 -8.15 -2.61
C GLY A 143 -3.33 -7.93 -3.44
N PRO A 144 -3.96 -6.75 -3.33
CA PRO A 144 -5.22 -6.48 -4.00
C PRO A 144 -5.09 -6.59 -5.53
N ILE A 145 -6.19 -6.97 -6.17
CA ILE A 145 -6.30 -7.06 -7.63
C ILE A 145 -6.50 -5.65 -8.16
N GLY A 146 -5.51 -5.14 -8.88
CA GLY A 146 -5.51 -3.77 -9.37
C GLY A 146 -6.02 -3.61 -10.81
N VAL A 147 -5.81 -2.40 -11.32
CA VAL A 147 -6.23 -1.94 -12.66
C VAL A 147 -5.67 -2.79 -13.80
N GLY A 148 -4.48 -3.39 -13.63
CA GLY A 148 -3.89 -4.26 -14.65
C GLY A 148 -4.80 -5.42 -15.06
N ALA A 149 -5.61 -5.96 -14.13
CA ALA A 149 -6.57 -7.01 -14.45
C ALA A 149 -7.71 -6.51 -15.35
N ILE A 150 -8.14 -5.25 -15.17
CA ILE A 150 -9.15 -4.60 -16.03
C ILE A 150 -8.59 -4.38 -17.43
N LEU A 151 -7.33 -3.96 -17.54
CA LEU A 151 -6.67 -3.76 -18.83
C LEU A 151 -6.56 -5.06 -19.61
N TYR A 152 -6.06 -6.14 -18.99
CA TYR A 152 -5.94 -7.43 -19.66
C TYR A 152 -7.29 -8.07 -19.96
N SER A 153 -8.31 -7.90 -19.10
CA SER A 153 -9.65 -8.40 -19.41
C SER A 153 -10.29 -7.66 -20.57
N THR A 154 -10.08 -6.34 -20.68
CA THR A 154 -10.50 -5.54 -21.84
C THR A 154 -9.81 -6.02 -23.12
N LEU A 155 -8.49 -6.28 -23.06
CA LEU A 155 -7.76 -6.86 -24.18
C LEU A 155 -8.30 -8.25 -24.56
N ALA A 156 -8.64 -9.07 -23.57
CA ALA A 156 -9.25 -10.39 -23.80
C ALA A 156 -10.62 -10.26 -24.48
N VAL A 157 -11.46 -9.29 -24.11
CA VAL A 157 -12.72 -9.02 -24.82
C VAL A 157 -12.47 -8.64 -26.27
N ILE A 158 -11.48 -7.78 -26.55
CA ILE A 158 -11.15 -7.38 -27.92
C ILE A 158 -10.70 -8.58 -28.77
N MET A 159 -9.85 -9.43 -28.20
CA MET A 159 -9.25 -10.56 -28.91
C MET A 159 -10.20 -11.75 -29.06
N LEU A 160 -11.01 -12.03 -28.03
CA LEU A 160 -11.87 -13.22 -27.95
C LEU A 160 -13.34 -12.91 -28.24
N GLN A 161 -13.70 -11.63 -28.39
CA GLN A 161 -15.06 -11.13 -28.64
C GLN A 161 -16.11 -11.63 -27.64
N ASP A 162 -15.71 -11.76 -26.37
CA ASP A 162 -16.57 -12.30 -25.31
C ASP A 162 -16.46 -11.47 -24.04
N GLU A 163 -17.54 -10.75 -23.72
CA GLU A 163 -17.62 -9.84 -22.58
C GLU A 163 -17.52 -10.55 -21.22
N LYS A 164 -17.69 -11.88 -21.17
CA LYS A 164 -17.64 -12.64 -19.91
C LYS A 164 -16.32 -12.43 -19.17
N TYR A 165 -15.21 -12.28 -19.91
CA TYR A 165 -13.88 -12.10 -19.31
C TYR A 165 -13.78 -10.78 -18.57
N TYR A 166 -14.31 -9.71 -19.16
CA TYR A 166 -14.41 -8.41 -18.50
C TYR A 166 -15.35 -8.49 -17.30
N ASN A 167 -16.55 -9.07 -17.45
CA ASN A 167 -17.54 -9.16 -16.37
C ASN A 167 -16.98 -9.87 -15.14
N ILE A 168 -16.34 -11.03 -15.33
CA ILE A 168 -15.75 -11.80 -14.22
C ILE A 168 -14.58 -11.04 -13.60
N ALA A 169 -13.63 -10.55 -14.41
CA ALA A 169 -12.44 -9.88 -13.90
C ALA A 169 -12.77 -8.57 -13.16
N SER A 170 -13.69 -7.77 -13.69
CA SER A 170 -14.13 -6.51 -13.07
C SER A 170 -14.84 -6.74 -11.73
N PHE A 171 -15.66 -7.79 -11.60
CA PHE A 171 -16.27 -8.15 -10.32
C PHE A 171 -15.22 -8.60 -9.29
N ILE A 172 -14.22 -9.37 -9.72
CA ILE A 172 -13.11 -9.81 -8.87
C ILE A 172 -12.30 -8.60 -8.38
N VAL A 173 -12.00 -7.65 -9.27
CA VAL A 173 -11.31 -6.38 -8.92
C VAL A 173 -12.14 -5.59 -7.92
N LEU A 174 -13.44 -5.38 -8.19
CA LEU A 174 -14.36 -4.69 -7.28
C LEU A 174 -14.36 -5.36 -5.88
N SER A 175 -14.54 -6.68 -5.83
CA SER A 175 -14.54 -7.46 -4.59
C SER A 175 -13.21 -7.31 -3.85
N SER A 176 -12.10 -7.38 -4.58
CA SER A 176 -10.76 -7.23 -4.00
C SER A 176 -10.55 -5.85 -3.40
N VAL A 177 -10.92 -4.79 -4.11
CA VAL A 177 -10.75 -3.39 -3.66
C VAL A 177 -11.57 -3.15 -2.41
N ILE A 178 -12.82 -3.62 -2.36
CA ILE A 178 -13.67 -3.50 -1.17
C ILE A 178 -13.08 -4.26 0.01
N ILE A 179 -12.74 -5.54 -0.17
CA ILE A 179 -12.26 -6.39 0.92
C ILE A 179 -10.92 -5.88 1.45
N HIS A 180 -9.93 -5.64 0.59
CA HIS A 180 -8.60 -5.21 1.04
C HIS A 180 -8.61 -3.76 1.52
N GLY A 181 -9.36 -2.89 0.85
CA GLY A 181 -9.50 -1.48 1.22
C GLY A 181 -10.18 -1.30 2.59
N ALA A 182 -11.22 -2.09 2.89
CA ALA A 182 -11.84 -2.08 4.22
C ALA A 182 -10.94 -2.71 5.31
N THR A 183 -10.09 -3.66 4.92
CA THR A 183 -9.26 -4.39 5.87
C THR A 183 -8.17 -3.52 6.52
N VAL A 184 -7.57 -2.55 5.79
CA VAL A 184 -6.50 -1.69 6.35
C VAL A 184 -7.00 -0.84 7.54
N PRO A 185 -8.07 -0.04 7.43
CA PRO A 185 -8.59 0.72 8.57
C PRO A 185 -9.03 -0.18 9.73
N LEU A 186 -9.61 -1.35 9.43
CA LEU A 186 -10.04 -2.31 10.46
C LEU A 186 -8.86 -2.90 11.24
N PHE A 187 -7.73 -3.17 10.59
CA PHE A 187 -6.52 -3.61 11.30
C PHE A 187 -5.99 -2.52 12.23
N HIS A 188 -5.90 -1.28 11.76
CA HIS A 188 -5.47 -0.15 12.61
C HIS A 188 -6.44 0.10 13.76
N LEU A 189 -7.75 -0.01 13.51
CA LEU A 189 -8.78 0.09 14.54
C LEU A 189 -8.59 -1.02 15.58
N THR A 190 -8.48 -2.28 15.16
CA THR A 190 -8.33 -3.43 16.07
C THR A 190 -7.11 -3.30 17.00
N ILE A 191 -6.00 -2.75 16.49
CA ILE A 191 -4.80 -2.46 17.30
C ILE A 191 -5.09 -1.32 18.29
N ALA A 192 -5.82 -0.28 17.88
CA ALA A 192 -6.13 0.88 18.70
C ALA A 192 -7.17 0.61 19.82
N ILE A 193 -8.21 -0.19 19.57
CA ILE A 193 -9.24 -0.55 20.58
C ILE A 193 -8.84 -1.75 21.46
N GLY A 194 -7.77 -2.46 21.12
CA GLY A 194 -7.39 -3.70 21.78
C GLY A 194 -8.44 -4.82 21.62
N PRO A 195 -8.13 -6.06 22.05
CA PRO A 195 -9.02 -7.22 21.90
C PRO A 195 -10.37 -7.08 22.63
N ILE A 196 -10.50 -6.12 23.55
CA ILE A 196 -11.68 -5.90 24.38
C ILE A 196 -12.76 -5.09 23.61
N GLY A 197 -12.37 -4.18 22.72
CA GLY A 197 -13.31 -3.30 22.02
C GLY A 197 -14.15 -3.99 20.93
N VAL A 198 -13.55 -4.93 20.18
CA VAL A 198 -14.27 -5.68 19.14
C VAL A 198 -15.30 -6.64 19.75
N GLY A 199 -14.96 -7.24 20.90
CA GLY A 199 -15.89 -8.07 21.67
C GLY A 199 -17.12 -7.30 22.13
N ALA A 200 -16.97 -6.06 22.64
CA ALA A 200 -18.09 -5.24 23.10
C ALA A 200 -19.05 -4.83 21.97
N ILE A 201 -18.53 -4.54 20.78
CA ILE A 201 -19.35 -4.21 19.59
C ILE A 201 -20.11 -5.45 19.10
N LEU A 202 -19.45 -6.62 19.06
CA LEU A 202 -20.09 -7.86 18.64
C LEU A 202 -21.14 -8.34 19.66
N TYR A 203 -20.87 -8.23 20.97
CA TYR A 203 -21.81 -8.56 22.04
C TYR A 203 -23.03 -7.65 22.05
N SER A 204 -22.85 -6.34 21.84
CA SER A 204 -23.98 -5.39 21.77
C SER A 204 -24.85 -5.63 20.52
N THR A 205 -24.23 -5.95 19.38
CA THR A 205 -24.95 -6.26 18.14
C THR A 205 -25.67 -7.61 18.23
N LEU A 206 -25.04 -8.64 18.81
CA LEU A 206 -25.66 -9.95 19.06
C LEU A 206 -26.79 -9.86 20.10
N ALA A 207 -26.66 -9.05 21.16
CA ALA A 207 -27.72 -8.82 22.14
C ALA A 207 -28.96 -8.19 21.51
N VAL A 208 -28.78 -7.31 20.50
CA VAL A 208 -29.89 -6.71 19.73
C VAL A 208 -30.54 -7.72 18.78
N ILE A 209 -29.76 -8.61 18.15
CA ILE A 209 -30.28 -9.68 17.28
C ILE A 209 -31.03 -10.75 18.09
N MET A 210 -30.62 -11.01 19.34
CA MET A 210 -31.25 -12.00 20.24
C MET A 210 -32.53 -11.48 20.91
N LEU A 211 -32.81 -10.17 20.89
CA LEU A 211 -34.05 -9.56 21.40
C LEU A 211 -35.14 -9.51 20.31
N GLN A 212 -35.49 -10.69 19.80
CA GLN A 212 -36.38 -10.97 18.66
C GLN A 212 -37.84 -10.46 18.83
N ASP A 213 -38.01 -9.16 19.05
CA ASP A 213 -39.29 -8.45 19.17
C ASP A 213 -39.26 -7.24 18.22
N GLU A 214 -40.08 -7.29 17.17
CA GLU A 214 -40.06 -6.34 16.04
C GLU A 214 -40.25 -4.88 16.46
N LYS A 215 -40.83 -4.65 17.64
CA LYS A 215 -41.10 -3.31 18.17
C LYS A 215 -39.82 -2.52 18.48
N TYR A 216 -38.70 -3.18 18.78
CA TYR A 216 -37.46 -2.53 19.21
C TYR A 216 -36.37 -2.50 18.13
N TYR A 217 -36.52 -3.26 17.05
CA TYR A 217 -35.55 -3.34 15.96
C TYR A 217 -35.23 -1.97 15.32
N ASN A 218 -36.27 -1.17 15.05
CA ASN A 218 -36.10 0.14 14.42
C ASN A 218 -35.41 1.15 15.36
N ILE A 219 -35.74 1.10 16.65
CA ILE A 219 -35.15 1.98 17.68
C ILE A 219 -33.70 1.58 17.95
N ALA A 220 -33.42 0.28 18.09
CA ALA A 220 -32.08 -0.24 18.30
C ALA A 220 -31.17 0.01 17.08
N SER A 221 -31.68 -0.18 15.86
CA SER A 221 -30.94 0.14 14.63
C SER A 221 -30.63 1.63 14.53
N PHE A 222 -31.55 2.52 14.94
CA PHE A 222 -31.30 3.95 14.98
C PHE A 222 -30.24 4.33 16.04
N ILE A 223 -30.29 3.73 17.24
CA ILE A 223 -29.29 3.96 18.30
C ILE A 223 -27.91 3.45 17.89
N VAL A 224 -27.82 2.28 17.25
CA VAL A 224 -26.58 1.71 16.73
C VAL A 224 -26.03 2.59 15.61
N LEU A 225 -26.86 2.99 14.63
CA LEU A 225 -26.46 3.91 13.57
C LEU A 225 -25.97 5.25 14.14
N SER A 226 -26.65 5.79 15.15
CA SER A 226 -26.25 7.02 15.85
C SER A 226 -24.90 6.85 16.55
N SER A 227 -24.66 5.72 17.21
CA SER A 227 -23.40 5.42 17.89
C SER A 227 -22.24 5.27 16.90
N VAL A 228 -22.47 4.60 15.76
CA VAL A 228 -21.49 4.46 14.67
C VAL A 228 -21.19 5.81 14.01
N ILE A 229 -22.21 6.66 13.82
CA ILE A 229 -22.00 8.02 13.29
C ILE A 229 -21.26 8.89 14.29
N ILE A 230 -21.61 8.83 15.59
CA ILE A 230 -20.94 9.60 16.64
C ILE A 230 -19.49 9.15 16.78
N HIS A 231 -19.19 7.86 16.92
CA HIS A 231 -17.81 7.37 17.03
C HIS A 231 -17.03 7.49 15.71
N GLY A 232 -17.69 7.24 14.58
CA GLY A 232 -17.13 7.36 13.22
C GLY A 232 -16.81 8.79 12.82
N ALA A 233 -17.53 9.79 13.34
CA ALA A 233 -17.23 11.21 13.17
C ALA A 233 -16.23 11.74 14.23
N THR A 234 -16.17 11.13 15.41
CA THR A 234 -15.24 11.55 16.48
C THR A 234 -13.77 11.27 16.10
N VAL A 235 -13.49 10.17 15.39
CA VAL A 235 -12.11 9.80 14.99
C VAL A 235 -11.49 10.80 13.98
N PRO A 236 -12.18 11.24 12.91
CA PRO A 236 -11.69 12.32 12.04
C PRO A 236 -11.55 13.68 12.76
N LEU A 237 -12.46 13.99 13.68
CA LEU A 237 -12.47 15.26 14.41
C LEU A 237 -11.29 15.41 15.38
N PHE A 238 -10.83 14.30 15.98
CA PHE A 238 -9.62 14.27 16.81
C PHE A 238 -8.32 14.46 15.99
N HIS A 239 -8.31 14.04 14.73
CA HIS A 239 -7.16 14.27 13.84
C HIS A 239 -7.05 15.75 13.42
N LEU A 240 -8.18 16.47 13.34
CA LEU A 240 -8.21 17.91 13.04
C LEU A 240 -7.79 18.80 14.21
N THR A 241 -8.04 18.40 15.47
CA THR A 241 -7.57 19.14 16.65
C THR A 241 -6.08 18.95 16.93
N LEU A 242 -5.50 17.81 16.55
CA LEU A 242 -4.04 17.56 16.65
C LEU A 242 -3.22 18.35 15.61
N ILE A 243 -3.81 18.72 14.47
CA ILE A 243 -3.14 19.58 13.47
C ILE A 243 -3.07 21.04 13.94
N ARG A 244 -3.94 21.48 14.87
CA ARG A 244 -3.95 22.86 15.38
C ARG A 244 -3.04 23.11 16.59
N SER A 245 -2.54 22.06 17.25
CA SER A 245 -1.61 22.20 18.40
C SER A 245 -0.13 22.15 18.01
N ARG A 246 0.22 21.86 16.75
CA ARG A 246 1.61 21.77 16.28
C ARG A 246 2.22 23.09 15.76
N THR A 247 1.55 24.22 15.99
CA THR A 247 2.06 25.57 15.66
C THR A 247 2.32 26.46 16.89
N ARG A 248 2.45 25.90 18.10
CA ARG A 248 2.85 26.71 19.27
C ARG A 248 3.61 25.91 20.34
N SER A 249 4.92 25.77 20.16
CA SER A 249 5.99 26.14 21.12
C SER A 249 7.28 25.35 20.84
N GLU A 250 8.34 26.07 20.45
CA GLU A 250 9.70 25.66 20.78
C GLU A 250 9.85 25.52 22.31
N GLY A 251 10.68 24.57 22.73
CA GLY A 251 11.29 24.58 24.06
C GLY A 251 11.20 23.27 24.84
N THR A 252 12.39 22.83 25.29
CA THR A 252 12.67 21.89 26.40
C THR A 252 12.68 20.37 26.15
N LEU A 253 13.91 19.84 26.29
CA LEU A 253 14.38 18.46 26.35
C LEU A 253 13.59 17.51 27.27
N TRP A 254 13.31 16.30 26.76
CA TRP A 254 13.16 15.07 27.56
C TRP A 254 13.89 13.92 26.87
N PRO A 255 14.79 13.18 27.56
CA PRO A 255 15.55 12.10 26.95
C PRO A 255 14.69 10.84 26.79
N ASN A 256 14.67 10.29 25.57
CA ASN A 256 13.98 9.06 25.22
C ASN A 256 14.79 7.83 25.71
N PRO A 257 14.27 6.96 26.58
CA PRO A 257 15.02 5.83 27.14
C PRO A 257 15.27 4.67 26.16
N PHE A 258 14.89 4.81 24.89
CA PHE A 258 15.00 3.75 23.88
C PHE A 258 16.11 3.95 22.83
N VAL A 259 16.86 5.06 22.87
CA VAL A 259 17.92 5.33 21.88
C VAL A 259 19.30 4.81 22.33
N GLY A 260 19.55 4.65 23.63
CA GLY A 260 20.89 4.32 24.16
C GLY A 260 21.36 2.86 24.07
N ARG A 261 20.66 1.97 23.35
CA ARG A 261 21.00 0.52 23.30
C ARG A 261 21.52 0.04 21.94
N PHE A 262 21.47 0.86 20.88
CA PHE A 262 22.01 0.50 19.57
C PHE A 262 23.49 0.92 19.38
N ASP A 263 23.93 2.03 19.98
CA ASP A 263 25.31 2.53 19.83
C ASP A 263 26.36 1.72 20.61
N ARG A 264 25.94 0.88 21.57
CA ARG A 264 26.85 0.10 22.43
C ARG A 264 27.39 -1.17 21.77
N TYR A 265 26.86 -1.56 20.60
CA TYR A 265 27.34 -2.75 19.87
C TYR A 265 28.28 -2.43 18.71
N MET A 266 28.31 -1.18 18.20
CA MET A 266 29.28 -0.76 17.18
C MET A 266 30.58 -0.14 17.75
N SER A 267 30.60 0.21 19.03
CA SER A 267 31.78 0.80 19.69
C SER A 267 32.68 -0.22 20.42
N VAL A 268 32.28 -1.50 20.46
CA VAL A 268 33.03 -2.56 21.18
C VAL A 268 33.90 -3.42 20.24
N SER A 269 33.84 -3.21 18.92
CA SER A 269 34.67 -3.93 17.95
C SER A 269 35.84 -3.12 17.37
N VAL A 270 36.17 -1.96 17.95
CA VAL A 270 37.27 -1.08 17.46
C VAL A 270 38.24 -0.62 18.56
N SER A 271 38.07 -1.04 19.82
CA SER A 271 39.01 -0.67 20.89
C SER A 271 39.42 -1.86 21.77
N SER A 272 40.32 -2.69 21.28
CA SER A 272 41.32 -3.38 22.10
C SER A 272 42.32 -4.11 21.21
N GLU A 273 43.59 -4.02 21.60
CA GLU A 273 44.79 -4.70 21.06
C GLU A 273 45.48 -4.00 19.88
N VAL A 274 46.71 -3.46 19.94
CA VAL A 274 47.80 -3.52 20.93
C VAL A 274 48.76 -2.35 20.60
N ASP A 275 49.15 -1.56 21.62
CA ASP A 275 50.33 -0.68 21.61
C ASP A 275 51.58 -1.53 21.88
N ILE A 276 52.61 -1.42 21.04
CA ILE A 276 53.99 -1.82 21.36
C ILE A 276 54.88 -0.65 20.96
N ASP A 277 55.52 -0.07 21.96
CA ASP A 277 56.55 0.96 21.86
C ASP A 277 57.95 0.32 21.90
N GLU A 278 58.93 1.14 21.52
CA GLU A 278 60.38 1.05 21.68
C GLU A 278 61.22 0.31 20.61
N ASP A 279 61.93 1.15 19.84
CA ASP A 279 63.37 1.09 19.56
C ASP A 279 63.95 -0.17 18.90
N ASN A 280 64.25 -0.08 17.60
CA ASN A 280 65.62 -0.35 17.15
C ASN A 280 66.00 0.23 15.76
N GLU A 281 67.29 0.50 15.69
CA GLU A 281 68.11 1.16 14.68
C GLU A 281 68.13 0.58 13.24
N ILE A 282 68.18 1.53 12.29
CA ILE A 282 69.10 1.68 11.15
C ILE A 282 69.48 0.47 10.23
N LEU A 283 69.34 0.73 8.92
CA LEU A 283 70.30 0.49 7.80
C LEU A 283 69.84 -0.39 6.62
N VAL A 284 69.93 0.27 5.45
CA VAL A 284 69.96 -0.14 4.03
C VAL A 284 68.64 -0.55 3.37
#